data_AF-A0A143BWA2-F1
#
_entry.id   AF-A0A143BWA2-F1
#
_cell.length_a   1.000
_cell.length_b   1.000
_cell.length_c   1.000
_cell.angle_alpha   90.00
_cell.angle_beta   90.00
_cell.angle_gamma   90.00
#
_symmetry.space_group_name_H-M   'P 1'
#
loop_
_entity.id
_entity.type
_entity.pdbx_description
1 polymer ?
#
loop_
_entity_poly.entity_id
_entity_poly.type
_entity_poly.pdbx_seq_one_letter_code
_entity_poly.pdbx_strand_id
1 'polypeptide(L)'
;MSDAAQSTAAEVRAAAEAVKTALDRHLAAVERRSGEDDPAVYEAFNQLAAAAEVYDELLYDRYDEVTPFEIPGAEDALPPYAGPEEPNALSVLIRRDYAVAEPQRLLAQAQRIEAAEGEDGAPASGTVHGALGLLFGEFEPDEIASRHKEFGLEEGDSTLWVTAADEPAEPGEWLEAPFEQVDPQQVVCRFDVSAVFDDEIDDVEDDDEDRDGLEDELASDLDEDEDLEPLDADRR
;
A
#
# COMPACT_ATOMS: atom_id res chain seq x y z
N MET A 1 0.77 10.72 42.65
CA MET A 1 0.43 11.45 41.42
C MET A 1 1.65 12.29 41.12
N SER A 2 2.52 11.81 40.22
CA SER A 2 3.81 12.44 39.91
C SER A 2 3.60 13.75 39.18
N ASP A 3 4.27 14.78 39.65
CA ASP A 3 4.39 16.09 39.00
C ASP A 3 5.35 15.89 37.80
N ALA A 4 4.80 15.52 36.64
CA ALA A 4 5.57 15.53 35.40
C ALA A 4 5.85 17.00 35.07
N ALA A 5 7.13 17.38 35.03
CA ALA A 5 7.52 18.75 34.76
C ALA A 5 6.98 19.17 33.39
N GLN A 6 6.09 20.17 33.36
CA GLN A 6 5.58 20.71 32.11
C GLN A 6 6.72 21.25 31.24
N SER A 7 6.70 20.91 29.96
CA SER A 7 7.62 21.40 28.93
C SER A 7 7.70 22.93 28.94
N THR A 8 8.90 23.50 28.93
CA THR A 8 9.09 24.95 29.06
C THR A 8 8.91 25.67 27.72
N ALA A 9 8.53 26.95 27.77
CA ALA A 9 8.46 27.77 26.56
C ALA A 9 9.82 27.96 25.85
N ALA A 10 10.94 27.69 26.53
CA ALA A 10 12.26 27.70 25.92
C ALA A 10 12.51 26.44 25.09
N GLU A 11 12.09 25.28 25.61
CA GLU A 11 12.16 23.98 24.90
C GLU A 11 11.29 23.99 23.65
N VAL A 12 10.05 24.48 23.73
CA VAL A 12 9.17 24.61 22.54
C VAL A 12 9.82 25.48 21.45
N ARG A 13 10.45 26.60 21.84
CA ARG A 13 11.15 27.46 20.86
C ARG A 13 12.38 26.77 20.28
N ALA A 14 13.12 26.02 21.09
CA ALA A 14 14.29 25.27 20.62
C ALA A 14 13.88 24.19 19.62
N ALA A 15 12.79 23.47 19.89
CA ALA A 15 12.22 22.48 18.98
C ALA A 15 11.73 23.12 17.67
N ALA A 16 11.06 24.27 17.74
CA ALA A 16 10.67 25.03 16.54
C ALA A 16 11.88 25.41 15.66
N GLU A 17 13.00 25.81 16.27
CA GLU A 17 14.25 26.09 15.53
C GLU A 17 14.90 24.82 14.97
N ALA A 18 14.77 23.68 15.67
CA ALA A 18 15.23 22.38 15.16
C ALA A 18 14.47 21.96 13.90
N VAL A 19 13.14 22.14 13.88
CA VAL A 19 12.29 21.88 12.69
C VAL A 19 12.75 22.73 11.51
N LYS A 20 12.95 24.04 11.70
CA LYS A 20 13.43 24.93 10.63
C LYS A 20 14.78 24.49 10.09
N THR A 21 15.70 24.16 10.98
CA THR A 21 17.04 23.68 10.60
C THR A 21 16.97 22.36 9.82
N ALA A 22 16.10 21.45 10.22
CA ALA A 22 15.91 20.18 9.53
C ALA A 22 15.24 20.38 8.16
N LEU A 23 14.31 21.34 8.05
CA LEU A 23 13.67 21.70 6.79
C LEU A 23 14.69 22.26 5.79
N ASP A 24 15.56 23.17 6.24
CA ASP A 24 16.64 23.71 5.41
C ASP A 24 17.60 22.60 4.94
N ARG A 25 17.91 21.62 5.82
CA ARG A 25 18.74 20.47 5.47
C ARG A 25 18.06 19.57 4.43
N HIS A 26 16.78 19.28 4.62
CA HIS A 26 16.00 18.47 3.70
C HIS A 26 15.94 19.14 2.31
N LEU A 27 15.64 20.44 2.24
CA LEU A 27 15.66 21.18 0.99
C LEU A 27 17.04 21.12 0.32
N ALA A 28 18.10 21.33 1.08
CA ALA A 28 19.46 21.26 0.55
C ALA A 28 19.86 19.85 0.07
N ALA A 29 19.27 18.78 0.62
CA ALA A 29 19.47 17.42 0.15
C ALA A 29 18.71 17.19 -1.17
N VAL A 30 17.46 17.63 -1.25
CA VAL A 30 16.63 17.56 -2.48
C VAL A 30 17.30 18.31 -3.64
N GLU A 31 17.83 19.51 -3.40
CA GLU A 31 18.52 20.31 -4.42
C GLU A 31 19.82 19.65 -4.93
N ARG A 32 20.42 18.76 -4.14
CA ARG A 32 21.67 18.05 -4.47
C ARG A 32 21.45 16.59 -4.91
N ARG A 33 20.19 16.16 -5.05
CA ARG A 33 19.87 14.75 -5.32
C ARG A 33 20.50 14.26 -6.62
N SER A 34 21.00 13.03 -6.57
CA SER A 34 21.69 12.35 -7.67
C SER A 34 20.82 11.34 -8.42
N GLY A 35 19.58 11.14 -7.97
CA GLY A 35 18.57 10.26 -8.56
C GLY A 35 17.19 10.44 -7.92
N GLU A 36 16.23 9.63 -8.34
CA GLU A 36 14.86 9.60 -7.79
C GLU A 36 14.85 8.99 -6.37
N ASP A 37 15.65 7.94 -6.15
CA ASP A 37 15.82 7.24 -4.88
C ASP A 37 17.14 7.61 -4.15
N ASP A 38 17.39 8.90 -3.94
CA ASP A 38 18.62 9.33 -3.27
C ASP A 38 18.54 9.10 -1.74
N PRO A 39 19.41 8.25 -1.15
CA PRO A 39 19.36 7.91 0.27
C PRO A 39 19.61 9.14 1.18
N ALA A 40 20.32 10.16 0.70
CA ALA A 40 20.56 11.37 1.48
C ALA A 40 19.29 12.23 1.62
N VAL A 41 18.39 12.17 0.64
CA VAL A 41 17.08 12.85 0.71
C VAL A 41 16.20 12.14 1.73
N TYR A 42 16.17 10.80 1.67
CA TYR A 42 15.41 9.98 2.61
C TYR A 42 15.89 10.17 4.06
N GLU A 43 17.21 10.16 4.30
CA GLU A 43 17.76 10.42 5.63
C GLU A 43 17.38 11.82 6.15
N ALA A 44 17.46 12.85 5.29
CA ALA A 44 17.11 14.22 5.67
C ALA A 44 15.60 14.38 5.93
N PHE A 45 14.76 13.65 5.20
CA PHE A 45 13.31 13.57 5.44
C PHE A 45 13.01 12.99 6.83
N ASN A 46 13.64 11.86 7.19
CA ASN A 46 13.45 11.25 8.50
C ASN A 46 13.90 12.16 9.65
N GLN A 47 14.99 12.91 9.46
CA GLN A 47 15.44 13.90 10.44
C GLN A 47 14.45 15.06 10.60
N LEU A 48 13.80 15.49 9.52
CA LEU A 48 12.76 16.51 9.56
C LEU A 48 11.50 16.01 10.28
N ALA A 49 11.05 14.80 9.95
CA ALA A 49 9.93 14.15 10.62
C ALA A 49 10.16 14.06 12.14
N ALA A 50 11.29 13.50 12.57
CA ALA A 50 11.62 13.39 13.99
C ALA A 50 11.70 14.76 14.71
N ALA A 51 12.20 15.80 14.04
CA ALA A 51 12.23 17.13 14.62
C ALA A 51 10.82 17.74 14.75
N ALA A 52 9.94 17.46 13.80
CA ALA A 52 8.55 17.93 13.80
C ALA A 52 7.72 17.25 14.89
N GLU A 53 7.89 15.93 15.09
CA GLU A 53 7.23 15.17 16.15
C GLU A 53 7.59 15.72 17.54
N VAL A 54 8.88 15.90 17.83
CA VAL A 54 9.34 16.49 19.09
C VAL A 54 8.78 17.91 19.30
N TYR A 55 8.63 18.70 18.23
CA TYR A 55 8.02 20.01 18.34
C TYR A 55 6.53 19.92 18.66
N ASP A 56 5.80 19.01 18.02
CA ASP A 56 4.36 18.80 18.23
C ASP A 56 4.07 18.31 19.67
N GLU A 57 4.84 17.34 20.16
CA GLU A 57 4.75 16.86 21.55
C GLU A 57 4.95 18.01 22.57
N LEU A 58 6.02 18.79 22.40
CA LEU A 58 6.33 19.90 23.31
C LEU A 58 5.29 21.03 23.21
N LEU A 59 4.73 21.25 22.01
CA LEU A 59 3.68 22.22 21.76
C LEU A 59 2.40 21.81 22.49
N TYR A 60 2.02 20.54 22.38
CA TYR A 60 0.88 19.95 23.06
C TYR A 60 1.05 19.99 24.59
N ASP A 61 2.17 19.50 25.11
CA ASP A 61 2.47 19.49 26.56
C ASP A 61 2.33 20.87 27.22
N ARG A 62 2.74 21.92 26.49
CA ARG A 62 2.82 23.27 27.05
C ARG A 62 1.60 24.13 26.74
N TYR A 63 0.99 23.97 25.58
CA TYR A 63 -0.06 24.86 25.09
C TYR A 63 -1.38 24.14 24.77
N ASP A 64 -1.44 22.82 24.84
CA ASP A 64 -2.61 21.99 24.45
C ASP A 64 -3.05 22.28 23.01
N GLU A 65 -2.06 22.52 22.14
CA GLU A 65 -2.22 22.83 20.73
C GLU A 65 -1.43 21.82 19.89
N VAL A 66 -1.93 21.54 18.69
CA VAL A 66 -1.30 20.62 17.72
C VAL A 66 -1.03 21.35 16.41
N THR A 67 -0.03 20.87 15.67
CA THR A 67 0.24 21.37 14.32
C THR A 67 -0.75 20.78 13.30
N PRO A 68 -1.09 21.51 12.23
CA PRO A 68 -1.99 21.01 11.19
C PRO A 68 -1.29 20.08 10.18
N PHE A 69 -0.04 19.70 10.42
CA PHE A 69 0.75 18.86 9.52
C PHE A 69 0.87 17.47 10.11
N GLU A 70 0.38 16.47 9.39
CA GLU A 70 0.57 15.07 9.78
C GLU A 70 1.88 14.54 9.20
N ILE A 71 2.61 13.79 10.02
CA ILE A 71 3.82 13.09 9.59
C ILE A 71 3.37 11.69 9.15
N PRO A 72 3.49 11.34 7.86
CA PRO A 72 3.13 10.00 7.41
C PRO A 72 3.97 8.94 8.14
N GLY A 73 3.32 8.06 8.90
CA GLY A 73 3.90 6.79 9.35
C GLY A 73 4.56 6.72 10.74
N ALA A 74 4.50 7.73 11.62
CA ALA A 74 5.21 7.62 12.91
C ALA A 74 4.72 6.46 13.82
N GLU A 75 3.43 6.10 13.76
CA GLU A 75 2.86 5.07 14.65
C GLU A 75 2.77 3.67 14.01
N ASP A 76 2.76 3.59 12.67
CA ASP A 76 2.61 2.34 11.90
C ASP A 76 3.85 1.95 11.07
N ALA A 77 4.92 2.77 11.10
CA ALA A 77 6.14 2.47 10.37
C ALA A 77 6.89 1.29 10.99
N LEU A 78 7.25 0.36 10.11
CA LEU A 78 8.20 -0.69 10.45
C LEU A 78 9.55 -0.07 10.85
N PRO A 79 10.31 -0.70 11.75
CA PRO A 79 11.66 -0.26 12.07
C PRO A 79 12.54 -0.24 10.80
N PRO A 80 13.63 0.56 10.78
CA PRO A 80 14.51 0.62 9.63
C PRO A 80 14.98 -0.77 9.20
N TYR A 81 14.93 -1.03 7.88
CA TYR A 81 15.38 -2.29 7.30
C TYR A 81 16.84 -2.57 7.68
N ALA A 82 17.08 -3.75 8.24
CA ALA A 82 18.39 -4.22 8.69
C ALA A 82 18.81 -5.53 7.99
N GLY A 83 18.06 -5.97 6.97
CA GLY A 83 18.39 -7.14 6.17
C GLY A 83 19.48 -6.87 5.11
N PRO A 84 19.79 -7.86 4.27
CA PRO A 84 20.85 -7.75 3.26
C PRO A 84 20.52 -6.73 2.16
N GLU A 85 21.56 -6.07 1.64
CA GLU A 85 21.46 -5.15 0.50
C GLU A 85 21.13 -5.90 -0.81
N GLU A 86 21.64 -7.13 -0.98
CA GLU A 86 21.40 -8.00 -2.13
C GLU A 86 20.79 -9.34 -1.66
N PRO A 87 19.47 -9.41 -1.39
CA PRO A 87 18.83 -10.63 -0.92
C PRO A 87 18.83 -11.72 -1.99
N ASN A 88 19.06 -12.98 -1.59
CA ASN A 88 19.03 -14.12 -2.51
C ASN A 88 17.80 -15.03 -2.34
N ALA A 89 17.01 -14.78 -1.28
CA ALA A 89 15.77 -15.47 -0.99
C ALA A 89 14.74 -14.48 -0.42
N LEU A 90 13.45 -14.74 -0.69
CA LEU A 90 12.33 -13.93 -0.25
C LEU A 90 11.22 -14.81 0.31
N SER A 91 10.50 -14.31 1.33
CA SER A 91 9.25 -14.89 1.80
C SER A 91 8.12 -13.87 1.74
N VAL A 92 6.98 -14.26 1.19
CA VAL A 92 5.78 -13.42 1.08
C VAL A 92 4.74 -13.94 2.07
N LEU A 93 4.40 -13.12 3.05
CA LEU A 93 3.38 -13.44 4.04
C LEU A 93 2.14 -12.60 3.76
N ILE A 94 1.01 -13.28 3.65
CA ILE A 94 -0.27 -12.65 3.32
C ILE A 94 -1.25 -12.99 4.43
N ARG A 95 -1.80 -11.96 5.06
CA ARG A 95 -3.01 -12.05 5.87
C ARG A 95 -4.17 -11.49 5.05
N ARG A 96 -5.24 -12.26 4.92
CA ARG A 96 -6.52 -11.83 4.34
C ARG A 96 -7.60 -12.14 5.36
N ASP A 97 -8.34 -11.13 5.78
CA ASP A 97 -9.47 -11.32 6.66
C ASP A 97 -10.75 -11.46 5.83
N TYR A 98 -11.67 -12.30 6.29
CA TYR A 98 -12.98 -12.47 5.66
C TYR A 98 -14.08 -12.46 6.71
N ALA A 99 -15.17 -11.75 6.43
CA ALA A 99 -16.43 -11.88 7.15
C ALA A 99 -17.29 -12.94 6.48
N VAL A 100 -17.91 -13.83 7.27
CA VAL A 100 -18.92 -14.77 6.76
C VAL A 100 -20.26 -14.03 6.67
N ALA A 101 -20.44 -13.28 5.59
CA ALA A 101 -21.62 -12.43 5.35
C ALA A 101 -22.89 -13.24 5.01
N GLU A 102 -22.75 -14.31 4.22
CA GLU A 102 -23.86 -15.18 3.81
C GLU A 102 -23.63 -16.65 4.21
N PRO A 103 -23.81 -17.03 5.49
CA PRO A 103 -23.58 -18.39 5.96
C PRO A 103 -24.34 -19.47 5.18
N GLN A 104 -25.54 -19.16 4.70
CA GLN A 104 -26.36 -20.11 3.93
C GLN A 104 -25.76 -20.41 2.55
N ARG A 105 -25.13 -19.41 1.92
CA ARG A 105 -24.44 -19.57 0.64
C ARG A 105 -23.20 -20.46 0.81
N LEU A 106 -22.43 -20.20 1.87
CA LEU A 106 -21.28 -21.01 2.25
C LEU A 106 -21.66 -22.48 2.50
N LEU A 107 -22.73 -22.73 3.27
CA LEU A 107 -23.24 -24.08 3.52
C LEU A 107 -23.70 -24.77 2.22
N ALA A 108 -24.38 -24.04 1.33
CA ALA A 108 -24.80 -24.58 0.04
C ALA A 108 -23.63 -24.88 -0.90
N GLN A 109 -22.52 -24.15 -0.80
CA GLN A 109 -21.28 -24.49 -1.51
C GLN A 109 -20.67 -25.77 -0.93
N ALA A 110 -20.54 -25.87 0.39
CA ALA A 110 -19.97 -27.03 1.05
C ALA A 110 -20.77 -28.32 0.76
N GLN A 111 -22.10 -28.24 0.73
CA GLN A 111 -22.96 -29.37 0.32
C GLN A 111 -22.70 -29.82 -1.12
N ARG A 112 -22.37 -28.88 -2.03
CA ARG A 112 -22.03 -29.21 -3.42
C ARG A 112 -20.67 -29.89 -3.54
N ILE A 113 -19.67 -29.45 -2.77
CA ILE A 113 -18.35 -30.09 -2.68
C ILE A 113 -18.51 -31.53 -2.17
N GLU A 114 -19.16 -31.68 -1.02
CA GLU A 114 -19.37 -32.97 -0.34
C GLU A 114 -20.16 -33.96 -1.23
N ALA A 115 -21.18 -33.48 -1.95
CA ALA A 115 -21.92 -34.31 -2.90
C ALA A 115 -21.08 -34.78 -4.09
N ALA A 116 -20.02 -34.05 -4.46
CA ALA A 116 -19.12 -34.40 -5.55
C ALA A 116 -18.04 -35.42 -5.12
N GLU A 117 -17.62 -35.39 -3.84
CA GLU A 117 -16.59 -36.28 -3.28
C GLU A 117 -17.09 -37.70 -2.95
N GLY A 118 -18.41 -37.89 -2.79
CA GLY A 118 -19.04 -39.18 -2.49
C GLY A 118 -19.22 -39.45 -0.99
N GLU A 119 -20.12 -40.37 -0.63
CA GLU A 119 -20.59 -40.64 0.76
C GLU A 119 -19.56 -41.31 1.71
N ASP A 120 -18.26 -41.07 1.55
CA ASP A 120 -17.23 -41.61 2.45
C ASP A 120 -16.86 -40.57 3.53
N GLY A 121 -17.84 -40.19 4.36
CA GLY A 121 -17.63 -39.24 5.46
C GLY A 121 -18.90 -38.93 6.26
N ALA A 122 -18.72 -38.42 7.49
CA ALA A 122 -19.82 -37.80 8.23
C ALA A 122 -20.10 -36.41 7.64
N PRO A 123 -21.36 -35.95 7.53
CA PRO A 123 -21.68 -34.68 6.88
C PRO A 123 -21.02 -33.51 7.61
N ALA A 124 -19.98 -32.94 7.02
CA ALA A 124 -19.25 -31.78 7.56
C ALA A 124 -19.92 -30.46 7.15
N SER A 125 -20.64 -30.46 6.02
CA SER A 125 -21.34 -29.30 5.48
C SER A 125 -22.50 -28.78 6.34
N GLY A 126 -22.90 -29.50 7.39
CA GLY A 126 -24.02 -29.12 8.28
C GLY A 126 -23.73 -27.96 9.24
N THR A 127 -22.47 -27.49 9.30
CA THR A 127 -22.06 -26.36 10.15
C THR A 127 -21.19 -25.39 9.36
N VAL A 128 -21.20 -24.11 9.73
CA VAL A 128 -20.33 -23.09 9.10
C VAL A 128 -18.85 -23.49 9.22
N HIS A 129 -18.44 -24.01 10.37
CA HIS A 129 -17.06 -24.46 10.58
C HIS A 129 -16.66 -25.59 9.63
N GLY A 130 -17.49 -26.63 9.49
CA GLY A 130 -17.22 -27.72 8.56
C GLY A 130 -17.31 -27.28 7.10
N ALA A 131 -18.20 -26.33 6.77
CA ALA A 131 -18.26 -25.73 5.44
C ALA A 131 -17.00 -24.95 5.07
N LEU A 132 -16.41 -24.21 6.01
CA LEU A 132 -15.10 -23.57 5.82
C LEU A 132 -14.00 -24.61 5.59
N GLY A 133 -13.99 -25.69 6.39
CA GLY A 133 -13.02 -26.78 6.21
C GLY A 133 -13.09 -27.43 4.83
N LEU A 134 -14.30 -27.66 4.31
CA LEU A 134 -14.51 -28.19 2.96
C LEU A 134 -14.10 -27.18 1.88
N LEU A 135 -14.46 -25.90 2.05
CA LEU A 135 -14.11 -24.84 1.08
C LEU A 135 -12.59 -24.71 0.93
N PHE A 136 -11.86 -24.56 2.03
CA PHE A 136 -10.39 -24.41 2.02
C PHE A 136 -9.65 -25.72 1.75
N GLY A 137 -10.34 -26.86 1.75
CA GLY A 137 -9.81 -28.15 1.30
C GLY A 137 -9.91 -28.35 -0.21
N GLU A 138 -10.97 -27.84 -0.84
CA GLU A 138 -11.25 -27.99 -2.26
C GLU A 138 -10.60 -26.89 -3.12
N PHE A 139 -10.63 -25.63 -2.66
CA PHE A 139 -10.19 -24.48 -3.45
C PHE A 139 -8.85 -23.92 -2.98
N GLU A 140 -8.04 -23.47 -3.94
CA GLU A 140 -6.81 -22.73 -3.64
C GLU A 140 -7.15 -21.37 -3.01
N PRO A 141 -6.33 -20.85 -2.07
CA PRO A 141 -6.58 -19.57 -1.41
C PRO A 141 -6.76 -18.38 -2.36
N ASP A 142 -6.04 -18.36 -3.49
CA ASP A 142 -6.16 -17.30 -4.49
C ASP A 142 -7.45 -17.40 -5.31
N GLU A 143 -7.97 -18.62 -5.53
CA GLU A 143 -9.30 -18.78 -6.12
C GLU A 143 -10.38 -18.26 -5.16
N ILE A 144 -10.27 -18.62 -3.87
CA ILE A 144 -11.18 -18.11 -2.83
C ILE A 144 -11.14 -16.58 -2.79
N ALA A 145 -9.95 -15.98 -2.84
CA ALA A 145 -9.80 -14.52 -2.86
C ALA A 145 -10.50 -13.90 -4.07
N SER A 146 -10.32 -14.47 -5.28
CA SER A 146 -10.93 -13.92 -6.50
C SER A 146 -12.46 -14.01 -6.55
N ARG A 147 -13.05 -14.98 -5.84
CA ARG A 147 -14.49 -15.32 -5.92
C ARG A 147 -15.17 -15.38 -4.55
N HIS A 148 -14.63 -14.66 -3.56
CA HIS A 148 -15.06 -14.72 -2.15
C HIS A 148 -16.58 -14.48 -1.97
N LYS A 149 -17.16 -13.55 -2.73
CA LYS A 149 -18.61 -13.25 -2.74
C LYS A 149 -19.47 -14.44 -3.19
N GLU A 150 -18.96 -15.31 -4.07
CA GLU A 150 -19.66 -16.53 -4.48
C GLU A 150 -19.75 -17.57 -3.35
N PHE A 151 -18.81 -17.51 -2.41
CA PHE A 151 -18.77 -18.37 -1.23
C PHE A 151 -19.53 -17.79 -0.04
N GLY A 152 -20.09 -16.59 -0.17
CA GLY A 152 -20.77 -15.89 0.92
C GLY A 152 -19.81 -15.26 1.92
N LEU A 153 -18.59 -14.97 1.47
CA LEU A 153 -17.58 -14.22 2.21
C LEU A 153 -17.56 -12.78 1.71
N GLU A 154 -17.26 -11.85 2.62
CA GLU A 154 -16.89 -10.46 2.31
C GLU A 154 -15.43 -10.28 2.73
N GLU A 155 -14.64 -9.64 1.87
CA GLU A 155 -13.25 -9.32 2.17
C GLU A 155 -13.17 -8.24 3.26
N GLY A 156 -12.32 -8.47 4.25
CA GLY A 156 -11.95 -7.50 5.28
C GLY A 156 -10.57 -6.93 5.00
N ASP A 157 -9.88 -6.49 6.04
CA ASP A 157 -8.52 -5.98 5.90
C ASP A 157 -7.56 -7.06 5.39
N SER A 158 -6.58 -6.64 4.59
CA SER A 158 -5.50 -7.50 4.14
C SER A 158 -4.14 -6.82 4.30
N THR A 159 -3.13 -7.65 4.56
CA THR A 159 -1.76 -7.18 4.75
C THR A 159 -0.81 -8.17 4.06
N LEU A 160 0.07 -7.64 3.21
CA LEU A 160 1.13 -8.39 2.53
C LEU A 160 2.49 -7.89 2.98
N TRP A 161 3.33 -8.79 3.48
CA TRP A 161 4.71 -8.52 3.88
C TRP A 161 5.66 -9.29 2.99
N VAL A 162 6.68 -8.62 2.47
CA VAL A 162 7.81 -9.26 1.78
C VAL A 162 9.03 -9.17 2.67
N THR A 163 9.61 -10.32 2.97
CA THR A 163 10.78 -10.46 3.83
C THR A 163 11.97 -10.95 3.02
N ALA A 164 13.15 -10.43 3.33
CA ALA A 164 14.40 -10.80 2.68
C ALA A 164 15.25 -11.69 3.57
N ALA A 165 15.92 -12.66 2.95
CA ALA A 165 16.88 -13.54 3.60
C ALA A 165 18.18 -13.68 2.78
N ASP A 166 19.26 -13.95 3.51
CA ASP A 166 20.59 -14.25 2.99
C ASP A 166 20.73 -15.69 2.48
N GLU A 167 19.87 -16.60 2.91
CA GLU A 167 19.88 -18.00 2.47
C GLU A 167 18.44 -18.52 2.35
N PRO A 168 18.16 -19.42 1.39
CA PRO A 168 16.85 -20.05 1.29
C PRO A 168 16.61 -21.00 2.48
N ALA A 169 15.39 -21.00 3.01
CA ALA A 169 15.01 -21.91 4.09
C ALA A 169 15.00 -23.39 3.68
N GLU A 170 15.08 -24.28 4.67
CA GLU A 170 14.97 -25.70 4.44
C GLU A 170 13.52 -26.11 4.10
N PRO A 171 13.31 -27.09 3.21
CA PRO A 171 11.98 -27.56 2.87
C PRO A 171 11.19 -28.00 4.11
N GLY A 172 10.05 -27.34 4.38
CA GLY A 172 9.14 -27.67 5.47
C GLY A 172 9.43 -26.98 6.80
N GLU A 173 10.54 -26.23 6.91
CA GLU A 173 10.91 -25.46 8.11
C GLU A 173 9.78 -24.53 8.58
N TRP A 174 9.06 -23.93 7.63
CA TRP A 174 8.01 -22.94 7.91
C TRP A 174 6.63 -23.54 8.18
N LEU A 175 6.45 -24.85 8.03
CA LEU A 175 5.12 -25.46 8.17
C LEU A 175 4.66 -25.59 9.63
N GLU A 176 5.59 -25.67 10.58
CA GLU A 176 5.24 -25.79 12.00
C GLU A 176 4.83 -24.45 12.63
N ALA A 177 5.49 -23.36 12.23
CA ALA A 177 5.24 -22.03 12.78
C ALA A 177 5.42 -20.92 11.71
N PRO A 178 4.56 -20.88 10.67
CA PRO A 178 4.72 -19.96 9.53
C PRO A 178 4.66 -18.47 9.89
N PHE A 179 4.16 -18.15 11.09
CA PHE A 179 3.95 -16.79 11.57
C PHE A 179 4.56 -16.55 12.96
N GLU A 180 5.56 -17.34 13.39
CA GLU A 180 6.33 -17.04 14.62
C GLU A 180 7.17 -15.77 14.40
N GLN A 181 6.46 -14.64 14.39
CA GLN A 181 6.90 -13.25 14.30
C GLN A 181 8.12 -13.05 13.40
N VAL A 182 7.81 -12.95 12.10
CA VAL A 182 8.67 -12.29 11.12
C VAL A 182 9.32 -11.07 11.76
N ASP A 183 10.65 -11.01 11.71
CA ASP A 183 11.41 -9.86 12.19
C ASP A 183 11.00 -8.61 11.38
N PRO A 184 10.36 -7.61 12.00
CA PRO A 184 9.93 -6.40 11.30
C PRO A 184 11.10 -5.65 10.63
N GLN A 185 12.34 -5.85 11.11
CA GLN A 185 13.54 -5.26 10.51
C GLN A 185 13.97 -5.93 9.21
N GLN A 186 13.43 -7.11 8.88
CA GLN A 186 13.71 -7.83 7.62
C GLN A 186 12.62 -7.63 6.57
N VAL A 187 11.59 -6.85 6.87
CA VAL A 187 10.52 -6.53 5.91
C VAL A 187 11.03 -5.49 4.93
N VAL A 188 11.08 -5.88 3.65
CA VAL A 188 11.48 -5.02 2.53
C VAL A 188 10.32 -4.11 2.14
N CYS A 189 9.11 -4.68 2.06
CA CYS A 189 7.91 -3.92 1.78
C CYS A 189 6.68 -4.50 2.49
N ARG A 190 5.78 -3.60 2.85
CA ARG A 190 4.49 -3.89 3.47
C ARG A 190 3.42 -3.16 2.66
N PHE A 191 2.36 -3.88 2.32
CA PHE A 191 1.17 -3.32 1.71
C PHE A 191 -0.01 -3.67 2.61
N ASP A 192 -0.72 -2.63 3.06
CA ASP A 192 -1.95 -2.80 3.83
C ASP A 192 -3.12 -2.30 2.97
N VAL A 193 -4.17 -3.10 2.89
CA VAL A 193 -5.45 -2.75 2.28
C VAL A 193 -6.49 -2.84 3.39
N SER A 194 -7.19 -1.74 3.63
CA SER A 194 -8.26 -1.68 4.61
C SER A 194 -9.60 -1.70 3.88
N ALA A 195 -10.51 -2.58 4.31
CA ALA A 195 -11.81 -2.69 3.68
C ALA A 195 -12.65 -1.40 3.81
N VAL A 196 -12.37 -0.57 4.82
CA VAL A 196 -13.09 0.70 5.05
C VAL A 196 -12.65 1.78 4.06
N PHE A 197 -11.38 1.81 3.69
CA PHE A 197 -10.83 2.83 2.79
C PHE A 197 -10.94 2.41 1.30
N ASP A 198 -11.03 1.12 1.02
CA ASP A 198 -11.22 0.59 -0.33
C ASP A 198 -12.61 0.96 -0.89
N ASP A 199 -13.66 0.84 -0.08
CA ASP A 199 -15.04 1.23 -0.44
C ASP A 199 -15.18 2.73 -0.78
N GLU A 200 -14.31 3.62 -0.26
CA GLU A 200 -14.33 5.06 -0.58
C GLU A 200 -13.69 5.40 -1.95
N ILE A 201 -12.87 4.50 -2.51
CA ILE A 201 -12.16 4.71 -3.78
C ILE A 201 -13.02 4.26 -4.96
N ASP A 202 -13.89 3.26 -4.79
CA ASP A 202 -14.80 2.79 -5.85
C ASP A 202 -15.96 3.79 -6.12
N ASP A 203 -16.25 4.72 -5.20
CA ASP A 203 -17.31 5.73 -5.35
C ASP A 203 -16.89 6.99 -6.17
N VAL A 204 -15.64 7.07 -6.65
CA VAL A 204 -15.14 8.19 -7.49
C VAL A 204 -15.05 7.90 -9.00
N GLU A 205 -15.51 6.74 -9.47
CA GLU A 205 -15.59 6.44 -10.90
C GLU A 205 -17.05 6.52 -11.42
N ASP A 206 -17.46 7.70 -11.91
CA ASP A 206 -18.36 7.91 -13.07
C ASP A 206 -18.93 9.35 -13.10
N ASP A 207 -18.09 10.36 -13.36
CA ASP A 207 -18.57 11.71 -13.75
C ASP A 207 -17.72 12.31 -14.89
N ASP A 208 -17.18 11.46 -15.77
CA ASP A 208 -16.56 11.86 -17.05
C ASP A 208 -17.49 11.58 -18.27
N GLU A 209 -18.80 11.56 -18.06
CA GLU A 209 -19.79 11.71 -19.14
C GLU A 209 -19.98 13.21 -19.46
N ASP A 210 -19.01 13.89 -20.08
CA ASP A 210 -19.26 15.09 -20.91
C ASP A 210 -17.96 15.66 -21.55
N ARG A 211 -17.41 14.96 -22.56
CA ARG A 211 -16.59 15.66 -23.56
C ARG A 211 -16.65 15.06 -24.96
N ASP A 212 -17.85 14.78 -25.44
CA ASP A 212 -18.10 14.74 -26.88
C ASP A 212 -18.51 16.13 -27.37
N GLY A 213 -17.64 16.73 -28.21
CA GLY A 213 -18.07 17.83 -29.08
C GLY A 213 -17.08 18.96 -29.27
N LEU A 214 -15.90 18.69 -29.84
CA LEU A 214 -15.16 19.64 -30.68
C LEU A 214 -14.25 18.87 -31.67
N GLU A 215 -14.85 18.11 -32.58
CA GLU A 215 -14.22 17.85 -33.88
C GLU A 215 -14.53 19.04 -34.80
N ASP A 216 -13.51 19.43 -35.59
CA ASP A 216 -13.65 20.10 -36.89
C ASP A 216 -13.68 21.64 -36.95
N GLU A 217 -12.57 22.33 -36.63
CA GLU A 217 -12.26 23.68 -37.18
C GLU A 217 -10.74 23.96 -37.32
N LEU A 218 -10.00 23.15 -38.07
CA LEU A 218 -8.68 23.57 -38.59
C LEU A 218 -8.51 23.18 -40.07
N ALA A 219 -9.38 23.74 -40.92
CA ALA A 219 -9.16 23.80 -42.36
C ALA A 219 -9.75 25.09 -42.94
N SER A 220 -8.98 26.17 -42.93
CA SER A 220 -8.98 27.19 -44.01
C SER A 220 -7.89 28.23 -43.74
N ASP A 221 -7.33 28.78 -44.82
CA ASP A 221 -6.47 29.97 -44.88
C ASP A 221 -4.95 29.76 -44.79
N LEU A 222 -4.41 28.92 -45.68
CA LEU A 222 -3.21 29.31 -46.41
C LEU A 222 -3.43 29.05 -47.90
N ASP A 223 -3.85 30.12 -48.57
CA ASP A 223 -4.13 30.22 -49.99
C ASP A 223 -2.97 29.69 -50.85
N GLU A 224 -3.34 28.80 -51.77
CA GLU A 224 -2.63 28.49 -53.00
C GLU A 224 -2.65 29.74 -53.89
N ASP A 225 -1.48 30.21 -54.32
CA ASP A 225 -1.19 30.66 -55.69
C ASP A 225 0.11 31.48 -55.70
N GLU A 226 1.14 30.98 -56.37
CA GLU A 226 1.69 31.63 -57.58
C GLU A 226 2.96 30.90 -58.06
N ASP A 227 2.78 30.25 -59.21
CA ASP A 227 3.72 30.20 -60.34
C ASP A 227 5.02 29.37 -60.23
N LEU A 228 4.83 28.06 -60.45
CA LEU A 228 5.83 27.22 -61.10
C LEU A 228 5.92 27.57 -62.60
N GLU A 229 6.92 28.34 -63.02
CA GLU A 229 7.29 28.47 -64.44
C GLU A 229 7.93 27.17 -64.97
N PRO A 230 7.47 26.62 -66.12
CA PRO A 230 8.15 25.52 -66.78
C PRO A 230 8.82 25.99 -68.07
N LEU A 231 10.16 26.04 -68.15
CA LEU A 231 10.85 26.15 -69.45
C LEU A 231 12.19 25.39 -69.48
N ASP A 232 12.10 24.27 -70.18
CA ASP A 232 13.07 23.50 -70.97
C ASP A 232 14.55 23.94 -71.09
N ALA A 233 15.39 22.92 -70.94
CA ALA A 233 16.51 22.51 -71.81
C ALA A 233 17.40 23.59 -72.45
N ASP A 234 18.67 23.63 -72.02
CA ASP A 234 19.77 23.54 -72.98
C ASP A 234 21.11 23.06 -72.37
N ARG A 235 21.47 21.83 -72.77
CA ARG A 235 22.76 21.40 -73.31
C ARG A 235 23.95 22.39 -73.22
N ARG A 236 24.92 22.13 -72.32
CA ARG A 236 26.36 22.06 -72.68
C ARG A 236 27.23 21.41 -71.62
#